data_AF-A0A1A7WPY2-F1
#
_entry.id   AF-A0A1A7WPY2-F1
#
_cell.length_a   1.000
_cell.length_b   1.000
_cell.length_c   1.000
_cell.angle_alpha   90.00
_cell.angle_beta   90.00
_cell.angle_gamma   90.00
#
_symmetry.space_group_name_H-M   'P 1'
#
loop_
_entity.id
_entity.type
_entity.pdbx_description
1 polymer ?
#
loop_
_entity_poly.entity_id
_entity_poly.type
_entity_poly.pdbx_seq_one_letter_code
_entity_poly.pdbx_strand_id
1 'polypeptide(L)'
;RCYYFAVRSLINIGGLNEPHTVFEITFQMTNFFIGVFVFSSLIGQMRDVIGAATAAQTYFRASMDGCVAYMNTYTIPKLVQNRVRTWYNYTWDSQGMLDESELLDKMPLVMRVAIAVDINLATFQKIALFQGCDQQMLVDMLLRLKSIIYLPGDFVVKKG
;
A
#
# COMPACT_ATOMS: atom_id res chain seq x y z
N ARG A 1 21.43 15.09 -36.42
CA ARG A 1 20.99 14.10 -37.43
C ARG A 1 21.27 12.67 -36.97
N CYS A 2 22.50 12.32 -36.56
CA CYS A 2 22.82 10.97 -36.07
C CYS A 2 22.11 10.58 -34.75
N TYR A 3 22.01 11.52 -33.79
CA TYR A 3 21.25 11.29 -32.55
C TYR A 3 19.76 10.99 -32.82
N TYR A 4 19.15 11.69 -33.78
CA TYR A 4 17.76 11.46 -34.18
C TYR A 4 17.54 10.08 -34.81
N PHE A 5 18.48 9.63 -35.64
CA PHE A 5 18.48 8.28 -36.21
C PHE A 5 18.63 7.21 -35.11
N ALA A 6 19.59 7.39 -34.20
CA ALA A 6 19.85 6.46 -33.10
C ALA A 6 18.65 6.34 -32.16
N VAL A 7 18.06 7.46 -31.75
CA VAL A 7 16.89 7.47 -30.86
C VAL A 7 15.69 6.79 -31.52
N ARG A 8 15.36 7.11 -32.78
CA ARG A 8 14.23 6.48 -33.49
C ARG A 8 14.42 4.98 -33.70
N SER A 9 15.63 4.54 -34.01
CA SER A 9 15.93 3.12 -34.15
C SER A 9 15.88 2.39 -32.81
N LEU A 10 16.26 3.04 -31.70
CA LEU A 10 16.21 2.46 -30.36
C LEU A 10 14.78 2.31 -29.82
N ILE A 11 13.92 3.29 -30.07
CA ILE A 11 12.50 3.30 -29.61
C ILE A 11 11.55 2.62 -30.62
N ASN A 12 12.07 1.93 -31.63
CA ASN A 12 11.32 1.27 -32.69
C ASN A 12 10.32 2.17 -33.44
N ILE A 13 10.62 3.47 -33.56
CA ILE A 13 9.83 4.38 -34.39
C ILE A 13 10.34 4.30 -35.82
N GLY A 14 9.50 3.77 -36.72
CA GLY A 14 9.80 3.63 -38.16
C GLY A 14 10.01 4.96 -38.90
N GLY A 15 10.34 4.87 -40.19
CA GLY A 15 10.60 6.03 -41.05
C GLY A 15 12.07 6.46 -41.09
N LEU A 16 12.98 5.48 -41.07
CA LEU A 16 14.40 5.65 -41.37
C LEU A 16 14.63 5.33 -42.85
N ASN A 17 15.67 5.91 -43.45
CA ASN A 17 16.03 5.61 -44.84
C ASN A 17 16.34 4.11 -44.99
N GLU A 18 15.92 3.52 -46.11
CA GLU A 18 16.12 2.09 -46.38
C GLU A 18 17.62 1.77 -46.48
N PRO A 19 18.12 0.74 -45.78
CA PRO A 19 19.51 0.31 -45.89
C PRO A 19 19.75 -0.32 -47.26
N HIS A 20 20.81 0.10 -47.95
CA HIS A 20 21.13 -0.38 -49.30
C HIS A 20 22.30 -1.37 -49.31
N THR A 21 23.16 -1.34 -48.29
CA THR A 21 24.31 -2.25 -48.18
C THR A 21 24.08 -3.36 -47.15
N VAL A 22 24.69 -4.53 -47.39
CA VAL A 22 24.60 -5.68 -46.47
C VAL A 22 25.08 -5.33 -45.06
N PHE A 23 26.06 -4.45 -44.94
CA PHE A 23 26.55 -3.93 -43.67
C PHE A 23 25.48 -3.10 -42.94
N GLU A 24 24.81 -2.18 -43.63
CA GLU A 24 23.72 -1.39 -43.05
C GLU A 24 22.54 -2.25 -42.60
N ILE A 25 22.16 -3.27 -43.38
CA ILE A 25 21.08 -4.21 -43.03
C ILE A 25 21.45 -4.98 -41.74
N THR A 26 22.67 -5.51 -41.65
CA THR A 26 23.13 -6.29 -40.49
C THR A 26 23.23 -5.42 -39.23
N PHE A 27 23.73 -4.19 -39.39
CA PHE A 27 23.79 -3.21 -38.30
C PHE A 27 22.39 -2.84 -37.81
N GLN A 28 21.44 -2.60 -38.72
CA GLN A 28 20.07 -2.24 -38.38
C GLN A 28 19.32 -3.37 -37.68
N MET A 29 19.50 -4.62 -38.12
CA MET A 29 18.92 -5.80 -37.44
C MET A 29 19.47 -5.94 -36.02
N THR A 30 20.78 -5.80 -35.84
CA THR A 30 21.42 -5.87 -34.51
C THR A 30 20.90 -4.75 -33.60
N ASN A 31 20.82 -3.52 -34.11
CA ASN A 31 20.33 -2.38 -33.36
C ASN A 31 18.84 -2.53 -32.97
N PHE A 32 18.03 -3.15 -33.83
CA PHE A 32 16.63 -3.46 -33.54
C PHE A 32 16.50 -4.45 -32.38
N PHE A 33 17.27 -5.54 -32.38
CA PHE A 33 17.26 -6.50 -31.27
C PHE A 33 17.69 -5.86 -29.94
N ILE A 34 18.73 -5.03 -29.96
CA ILE A 34 19.19 -4.29 -28.78
C ILE A 34 18.10 -3.32 -28.31
N GLY A 35 17.46 -2.57 -29.22
CA GLY A 35 16.38 -1.65 -28.90
C GLY A 35 15.18 -2.33 -28.25
N VAL A 36 14.73 -3.46 -28.80
CA VAL A 36 13.65 -4.28 -28.21
C VAL A 36 14.03 -4.76 -26.81
N PHE A 37 15.26 -5.24 -26.61
CA PHE A 37 15.73 -5.71 -25.30
C PHE A 37 15.75 -4.59 -24.26
N VAL A 38 16.31 -3.43 -24.61
CA VAL A 38 16.34 -2.25 -23.72
C VAL A 38 14.92 -1.78 -23.37
N PHE A 39 14.04 -1.69 -24.36
CA PHE A 39 12.66 -1.24 -24.14
C PHE A 39 11.86 -2.23 -23.28
N SER A 40 12.02 -3.54 -23.51
CA SER A 40 11.40 -4.58 -22.70
C SER A 40 11.85 -4.52 -21.23
N SER A 41 13.16 -4.34 -21.00
CA SER A 41 13.70 -4.18 -19.65
C SER A 41 13.17 -2.93 -18.94
N LEU A 42 13.08 -1.80 -19.65
CA LEU A 42 12.51 -0.56 -19.10
C LEU A 42 11.05 -0.73 -18.71
N ILE A 43 10.23 -1.40 -19.53
CA ILE A 43 8.83 -1.71 -19.18
C ILE A 43 8.76 -2.58 -17.94
N GLY A 44 9.63 -3.59 -17.82
CA GLY A 44 9.71 -4.45 -16.64
C GLY A 44 9.96 -3.64 -15.36
N GLN A 45 10.97 -2.78 -15.38
CA GLN A 45 11.30 -1.91 -14.24
C GLN A 45 10.17 -0.94 -13.91
N MET A 46 9.51 -0.34 -14.92
CA MET A 46 8.36 0.53 -14.69
C MET A 46 7.20 -0.21 -14.02
N ARG A 47 6.93 -1.46 -14.41
CA ARG A 47 5.92 -2.30 -13.75
C ARG A 47 6.24 -2.52 -12.28
N ASP A 48 7.49 -2.81 -11.94
CA ASP A 48 7.90 -3.04 -10.56
C ASP A 48 7.76 -1.76 -9.70
N VAL A 49 8.16 -0.62 -10.25
CA VAL A 49 8.01 0.69 -9.59
C VAL A 49 6.53 1.03 -9.37
N ILE A 50 5.69 0.86 -10.39
CA ILE A 50 4.24 1.11 -10.28
C ILE A 50 3.60 0.14 -9.29
N GLY A 51 4.01 -1.14 -9.33
CA GLY A 51 3.54 -2.16 -8.40
C GLY A 51 3.89 -1.82 -6.96
N ALA A 52 5.13 -1.40 -6.70
CA ALA A 52 5.57 -0.96 -5.37
C ALA A 52 4.83 0.31 -4.91
N ALA A 53 4.69 1.31 -5.79
CA ALA A 53 4.02 2.58 -5.47
C ALA A 53 2.52 2.40 -5.19
N THR A 54 1.87 1.43 -5.83
CA THR A 54 0.44 1.14 -5.68
C THR A 54 0.14 -0.06 -4.80
N ALA A 55 1.16 -0.68 -4.17
CA ALA A 55 1.00 -1.91 -3.39
C ALA A 55 -0.03 -1.76 -2.27
N ALA A 56 0.08 -0.70 -1.48
CA ALA A 56 -0.82 -0.44 -0.36
C ALA A 56 -2.27 -0.19 -0.83
N GLN A 57 -2.44 0.58 -1.91
CA GLN A 57 -3.76 0.88 -2.47
C GLN A 57 -4.40 -0.36 -3.12
N THR A 58 -3.59 -1.19 -3.78
CA THR A 58 -4.02 -2.47 -4.35
C THR A 58 -4.46 -3.44 -3.25
N TYR A 59 -3.68 -3.52 -2.17
CA TYR A 59 -4.04 -4.33 -0.99
C TYR A 59 -5.35 -3.86 -0.36
N PHE A 60 -5.51 -2.55 -0.17
CA PHE A 60 -6.75 -1.95 0.32
C PHE A 60 -7.97 -2.35 -0.52
N ARG A 61 -7.87 -2.16 -1.84
CA ARG A 61 -8.94 -2.50 -2.78
C ARG A 61 -9.25 -3.99 -2.76
N ALA A 62 -8.23 -4.85 -2.76
CA ALA A 62 -8.41 -6.29 -2.71
C ALA A 62 -9.12 -6.77 -1.42
N SER A 63 -8.77 -6.19 -0.27
CA SER A 63 -9.43 -6.49 1.01
C SER A 63 -10.89 -6.06 1.03
N MET A 64 -11.17 -4.83 0.58
CA MET A 64 -12.54 -4.30 0.47
C MET A 64 -13.39 -5.14 -0.49
N ASP A 65 -12.86 -5.45 -1.67
CA ASP A 65 -13.56 -6.25 -2.68
C ASP A 65 -13.83 -7.68 -2.20
N GLY A 66 -12.86 -8.29 -1.50
CA GLY A 66 -13.03 -9.60 -0.87
C GLY A 66 -14.14 -9.61 0.18
N CYS A 67 -14.21 -8.58 1.03
CA CYS A 67 -15.27 -8.43 2.02
C CYS A 67 -16.65 -8.25 1.33
N VAL A 68 -16.73 -7.40 0.31
CA VAL A 68 -17.97 -7.18 -0.45
C VAL A 68 -18.41 -8.45 -1.19
N ALA A 69 -17.49 -9.19 -1.79
CA ALA A 69 -17.77 -10.46 -2.45
C ALA A 69 -18.32 -11.50 -1.46
N TYR A 70 -17.74 -11.58 -0.26
CA TYR A 70 -18.27 -12.40 0.83
C TYR A 70 -19.71 -12.00 1.17
N MET A 71 -19.97 -10.72 1.41
CA MET A 71 -21.31 -10.23 1.74
C MET A 71 -22.34 -10.50 0.63
N ASN A 72 -21.93 -10.42 -0.63
CA ASN A 72 -22.77 -10.76 -1.78
C ASN A 72 -23.13 -12.25 -1.82
N THR A 73 -22.16 -13.12 -1.51
CA THR A 73 -22.36 -14.58 -1.47
C THR A 73 -23.41 -14.97 -0.43
N TYR A 74 -23.42 -14.29 0.72
CA TYR A 74 -24.39 -14.50 1.79
C TYR A 74 -25.65 -13.62 1.67
N THR A 75 -25.87 -12.94 0.53
CA THR A 75 -27.04 -12.09 0.28
C THR A 75 -27.30 -11.04 1.36
N ILE A 76 -26.24 -10.47 1.93
CA ILE A 76 -26.36 -9.43 2.96
C ILE A 76 -26.95 -8.15 2.33
N PRO A 77 -27.89 -7.46 3.00
CA PRO A 77 -28.51 -6.25 2.46
C PRO A 77 -27.51 -5.16 2.07
N LYS A 78 -27.79 -4.47 0.95
CA LYS A 78 -26.94 -3.38 0.43
C LYS A 78 -26.68 -2.26 1.45
N LEU A 79 -27.60 -2.04 2.40
CA LEU A 79 -27.41 -1.09 3.49
C LEU A 79 -26.16 -1.42 4.33
N VAL A 80 -26.00 -2.68 4.72
CA VAL A 80 -24.86 -3.15 5.52
C VAL A 80 -23.59 -3.13 4.67
N GLN A 81 -23.67 -3.57 3.42
CA GLN A 81 -22.53 -3.53 2.49
C GLN A 81 -22.00 -2.10 2.30
N ASN A 82 -22.90 -1.13 2.17
CA ASN A 82 -22.53 0.28 2.06
C ASN A 82 -21.87 0.79 3.34
N ARG A 83 -22.38 0.43 4.53
CA ARG A 83 -21.74 0.79 5.80
C ARG A 83 -20.32 0.24 5.91
N VAL A 84 -20.11 -1.03 5.53
CA VAL A 84 -18.78 -1.65 5.52
C VAL A 84 -17.86 -0.92 4.54
N ARG A 85 -18.33 -0.61 3.33
CA ARG A 85 -17.55 0.17 2.35
C ARG A 85 -17.18 1.56 2.89
N THR A 86 -18.12 2.24 3.54
CA THR A 86 -17.85 3.55 4.17
C THR A 86 -16.81 3.42 5.27
N TRP A 87 -16.86 2.35 6.08
CA TRP A 87 -15.84 2.09 7.10
C TRP A 87 -14.46 1.89 6.48
N TYR A 88 -14.35 1.05 5.44
CA TYR A 88 -13.08 0.83 4.74
C TYR A 88 -12.49 2.14 4.21
N ASN A 89 -13.29 2.94 3.49
CA ASN A 89 -12.85 4.23 2.97
C ASN A 89 -12.44 5.20 4.10
N TYR A 90 -13.23 5.28 5.16
CA TYR A 90 -12.94 6.14 6.29
C TYR A 90 -11.65 5.75 7.03
N THR A 91 -11.43 4.45 7.24
CA THR A 91 -10.19 3.91 7.82
C THR A 91 -8.99 4.21 6.93
N TRP A 92 -9.12 4.03 5.62
CA TRP A 92 -8.05 4.34 4.67
C TRP A 92 -7.71 5.83 4.63
N ASP A 93 -8.71 6.70 4.57
CA ASP A 93 -8.51 8.15 4.54
C ASP A 93 -7.94 8.69 5.86
N SER A 94 -8.25 8.05 7.00
CA SER A 94 -7.78 8.49 8.32
C SER A 94 -6.41 7.96 8.72
N GLN A 95 -6.08 6.70 8.39
CA GLN A 95 -4.84 6.05 8.84
C GLN A 95 -3.86 5.73 7.70
N GLY A 96 -4.31 5.73 6.44
CA GLY A 96 -3.49 5.33 5.29
C GLY A 96 -3.10 3.84 5.27
N MET A 97 -3.59 3.05 6.24
CA MET A 97 -3.35 1.62 6.35
C MET A 97 -4.54 0.91 7.01
N LEU A 98 -4.72 -0.37 6.70
CA LEU A 98 -5.81 -1.18 7.24
C LEU A 98 -5.43 -1.95 8.52
N ASP A 99 -4.15 -2.22 8.75
CA ASP A 99 -3.70 -3.11 9.83
C ASP A 99 -2.43 -2.60 10.52
N GLU A 100 -2.59 -1.66 11.44
CA GLU A 100 -1.51 -1.13 12.28
C GLU A 100 -0.87 -2.23 13.15
N SER A 101 -1.67 -3.20 13.61
CA SER A 101 -1.19 -4.32 14.41
C SER A 101 -0.19 -5.21 13.67
N GLU A 102 -0.43 -5.51 12.38
CA GLU A 102 0.51 -6.31 11.59
C GLU A 102 1.88 -5.64 11.44
N LEU A 103 1.91 -4.30 11.38
CA LEU A 103 3.14 -3.52 11.35
C LEU A 103 3.89 -3.62 12.69
N LEU A 104 3.17 -3.47 13.80
CA LEU A 104 3.76 -3.54 15.14
C LEU A 104 4.24 -4.96 15.48
N ASP A 105 3.57 -6.00 15.01
CA ASP A 105 3.94 -7.40 15.27
C ASP A 105 5.22 -7.84 14.54
N LYS A 106 5.62 -7.15 13.47
CA LYS A 106 6.92 -7.38 12.80
C LYS A 106 8.11 -6.82 13.58
N MET A 107 7.86 -6.00 14.61
CA MET A 107 8.92 -5.36 15.39
C MET A 107 9.26 -6.16 16.66
N PRO A 108 10.55 -6.17 17.09
CA PRO A 108 10.93 -6.70 18.39
C PRO A 108 10.19 -6.01 19.54
N LEU A 109 9.92 -6.76 20.62
CA LEU A 109 9.18 -6.28 21.80
C LEU A 109 9.70 -4.94 22.34
N VAL A 110 11.02 -4.77 22.41
CA VAL A 110 11.65 -3.55 22.94
C VAL A 110 11.25 -2.31 22.14
N MET A 111 11.18 -2.40 20.82
CA MET A 111 10.78 -1.28 19.95
C MET A 111 9.29 -0.98 20.08
N ARG A 112 8.45 -2.03 20.15
CA ARG A 112 7.01 -1.86 20.38
C ARG A 112 6.71 -1.16 21.71
N VAL A 113 7.43 -1.53 22.78
CA VAL A 113 7.33 -0.88 24.09
C VAL A 113 7.67 0.60 23.98
N ALA A 114 8.79 0.94 23.33
CA ALA A 114 9.20 2.33 23.17
C ALA A 114 8.13 3.17 22.44
N ILE A 115 7.57 2.65 21.34
CA ILE A 115 6.50 3.31 20.59
C ILE A 115 5.24 3.47 21.45
N ALA A 116 4.80 2.40 22.12
CA ALA A 116 3.59 2.44 22.95
C ALA A 116 3.71 3.45 24.10
N VAL A 117 4.90 3.54 24.73
CA VAL A 117 5.21 4.52 25.76
C VAL A 117 5.15 5.93 25.21
N ASP A 118 5.79 6.20 24.08
CA ASP A 118 5.87 7.56 23.53
C ASP A 118 4.49 8.10 23.10
N ILE A 119 3.65 7.24 22.52
CA ILE A 119 2.31 7.64 22.04
C ILE A 119 1.33 7.84 23.20
N ASN A 120 1.30 6.91 24.18
CA ASN A 120 0.17 6.79 25.09
C ASN A 120 0.49 7.06 26.57
N LEU A 121 1.75 7.04 26.99
CA LEU A 121 2.08 7.15 28.43
C LEU A 121 1.63 8.49 29.02
N ALA A 122 1.83 9.59 28.29
CA ALA A 122 1.41 10.92 28.72
C ALA A 122 -0.12 11.06 28.85
N THR A 123 -0.88 10.29 28.07
CA THR A 123 -2.35 10.23 28.17
C THR A 123 -2.78 9.41 29.37
N PHE A 124 -2.14 8.26 29.61
CA PHE A 124 -2.43 7.37 30.73
C PHE A 124 -2.16 8.02 32.09
N GLN A 125 -1.07 8.76 32.23
CA GLN A 125 -0.72 9.45 33.48
C GLN A 125 -1.73 10.54 33.88
N LYS A 126 -2.53 11.05 32.93
CA LYS A 126 -3.58 12.04 33.20
C LYS A 126 -4.87 11.41 33.72
N ILE A 127 -5.05 10.10 33.58
CA ILE A 127 -6.26 9.40 34.00
C ILE A 127 -6.19 9.14 35.50
N ALA A 128 -7.18 9.66 36.25
CA ALA A 128 -7.23 9.53 37.71
C ALA A 128 -7.17 8.07 38.22
N LEU A 129 -7.72 7.13 37.44
CA LEU A 129 -7.69 5.70 37.75
C LEU A 129 -6.27 5.11 37.81
N PHE A 130 -5.32 5.70 37.07
CA PHE A 130 -3.95 5.21 36.93
C PHE A 130 -2.92 6.04 37.71
N GLN A 131 -3.37 7.01 38.52
CA GLN A 131 -2.48 7.78 39.38
C GLN A 131 -1.96 6.90 40.53
N GLY A 132 -0.63 6.86 40.71
CA GLY A 132 0.02 6.04 41.73
C GLY A 132 0.26 4.58 41.33
N CYS A 133 -0.11 4.18 40.12
CA CYS A 133 0.24 2.88 39.55
C CYS A 133 1.74 2.78 39.22
N ASP A 134 2.31 1.59 39.37
CA ASP A 134 3.69 1.32 38.97
C ASP A 134 3.86 1.47 37.45
N GLN A 135 5.00 2.04 37.05
CA GLN A 135 5.33 2.31 35.65
C GLN A 135 5.40 1.02 34.84
N GLN A 136 5.88 -0.09 35.42
CA GLN A 136 5.90 -1.38 34.72
C GLN A 136 4.47 -1.87 34.39
N MET A 137 3.52 -1.72 35.32
CA MET A 137 2.12 -2.09 35.08
C MET A 137 1.49 -1.24 33.97
N LEU A 138 1.79 0.06 33.93
CA LEU A 138 1.31 0.94 32.86
C LEU A 138 1.85 0.51 31.50
N VAL A 139 3.15 0.21 31.41
CA VAL A 139 3.77 -0.28 30.17
C VAL A 139 3.12 -1.59 29.68
N ASP A 140 2.87 -2.54 30.59
CA ASP A 140 2.21 -3.80 30.24
C ASP A 140 0.76 -3.60 29.76
N MET A 141 0.03 -2.63 30.33
CA MET A 141 -1.30 -2.26 29.85
C MET A 141 -1.25 -1.61 28.46
N LEU A 142 -0.28 -0.73 28.22
CA LEU A 142 -0.09 -0.06 26.94
C LEU A 142 0.17 -1.06 25.80
N LEU A 143 0.95 -2.11 26.07
CA LEU A 143 1.23 -3.17 25.09
C LEU A 143 -0.02 -3.98 24.69
N ARG A 144 -1.07 -3.97 25.50
CA ARG A 144 -2.33 -4.71 25.24
C ARG A 144 -3.42 -3.81 24.66
N LEU A 145 -3.15 -2.52 24.51
CA LEU A 145 -4.12 -1.57 24.00
C LEU A 145 -4.36 -1.82 22.51
N LYS A 146 -5.64 -1.81 22.11
CA LYS A 146 -6.05 -1.95 20.70
C LYS A 146 -6.74 -0.67 20.27
N SER A 147 -6.22 -0.04 19.22
CA SER A 147 -6.87 1.08 18.55
C SER A 147 -8.03 0.54 17.71
N ILE A 148 -9.22 1.13 17.82
CA ILE A 148 -10.41 0.74 17.06
C ILE A 148 -11.07 2.01 16.51
N ILE A 149 -11.37 2.01 15.22
CA ILE A 149 -12.07 3.10 14.54
C ILE A 149 -13.57 2.80 14.47
N TYR A 150 -14.38 3.79 14.85
CA TYR A 150 -15.84 3.77 14.76
C TYR A 150 -16.32 4.80 13.74
N LEU A 151 -17.43 4.52 13.06
CA LEU A 151 -18.05 5.49 12.16
C LEU A 151 -18.86 6.54 12.93
N PRO A 152 -19.07 7.74 12.36
CA PRO A 152 -20.03 8.69 12.88
C PRO A 152 -21.43 8.05 13.01
N GLY A 153 -21.99 8.07 14.23
CA GLY A 153 -23.29 7.49 14.54
C GLY A 153 -23.26 6.03 15.01
N ASP A 154 -22.09 5.39 15.07
CA ASP A 154 -21.95 4.09 15.74
C ASP A 154 -22.08 4.24 17.26
N PHE A 155 -22.79 3.30 17.90
CA PHE A 155 -22.86 3.22 19.35
C PHE A 155 -21.65 2.45 19.88
N VAL A 156 -20.75 3.14 20.60
CA VAL A 156 -19.58 2.51 21.24
C VAL A 156 -19.98 1.67 22.46
N VAL A 157 -20.96 2.15 23.22
CA VAL A 157 -21.52 1.44 24.38
C VAL A 157 -23.04 1.59 24.35
N LYS A 158 -23.76 0.49 24.57
CA LYS A 158 -25.22 0.48 24.71
C LYS A 158 -25.58 0.05 26.13
N LYS A 159 -26.49 0.80 26.77
CA LYS A 159 -27.03 0.44 28.08
C LYS A 159 -27.81 -0.88 27.95
N GLY A 160 -27.38 -1.88 28.72
CA GLY A 160 -28.13 -3.12 28.98
C GLY A 160 -29.23 -2.90 30.00
#